data_AF-A0A100IP94-F1
#
_entry.id   AF-A0A100IP94-F1
#
_cell.length_a   1.000
_cell.length_b   1.000
_cell.length_c   1.000
_cell.angle_alpha   90.00
_cell.angle_beta   90.00
_cell.angle_gamma   90.00
#
_symmetry.space_group_name_H-M   'P 1'
#
loop_
_entity.id
_entity.type
_entity.pdbx_description
1 polymer ?
#
loop_
_entity_poly.entity_id
_entity_poly.type
_entity_poly.pdbx_seq_one_letter_code
_entity_poly.pdbx_strand_id
1 'polypeptide(L)'
;MPAPIEQPSEPVVLVRDPEDDESYVISAYEGHADHCTRCADPMTAYEEKRSLCKRGAQYARDVTEYLRSKNGKIYSVVDLERNRSTLVRVPLRCVAVRQLLLAIENGLRVNTKEEVTARERPIISHEPAPVRRTTTQEDVACTAIIEREPRSLRRHRVIVYTSPRSSPSRGSLYEADAADRIARVNRSSRIYRPSDYYR
;
A
#
# COMPACT_ATOMS: atom_id res chain seq x y z
N MET A 1 -8.13 -25.65 -58.72
CA MET A 1 -8.77 -25.01 -57.55
C MET A 1 -7.73 -24.93 -56.45
N PRO A 2 -7.22 -23.75 -56.09
CA PRO A 2 -6.30 -23.64 -54.95
C PRO A 2 -7.08 -23.98 -53.66
N ALA A 3 -6.46 -24.77 -52.79
CA ALA A 3 -7.04 -25.19 -51.52
C ALA A 3 -7.27 -24.01 -50.58
N PRO A 4 -8.34 -24.00 -49.77
CA PRO A 4 -8.55 -22.97 -48.76
C PRO A 4 -7.42 -23.05 -47.74
N ILE A 5 -6.71 -21.94 -47.54
CA ILE A 5 -5.72 -21.82 -46.47
C ILE A 5 -6.52 -21.61 -45.19
N GLU A 6 -6.67 -22.67 -44.39
CA GLU A 6 -7.16 -22.56 -43.02
C GLU A 6 -6.16 -21.72 -42.24
N GLN A 7 -6.54 -20.49 -41.92
CA GLN A 7 -5.77 -19.65 -41.02
C GLN A 7 -5.86 -20.27 -39.62
N PRO A 8 -4.75 -20.69 -39.00
CA PRO A 8 -4.81 -21.20 -37.65
C PRO A 8 -5.29 -20.08 -36.72
N SER A 9 -6.39 -20.34 -36.02
CA SER A 9 -7.09 -19.43 -35.10
C SER A 9 -6.36 -19.19 -33.78
N GLU A 10 -5.11 -19.65 -33.66
CA GLU A 10 -4.31 -19.43 -32.45
C GLU A 10 -3.60 -18.07 -32.55
N PRO A 11 -3.91 -17.11 -31.67
CA PRO A 11 -3.24 -15.82 -31.71
C PRO A 11 -1.75 -16.02 -31.50
N VAL A 12 -0.93 -15.46 -32.40
CA VAL A 12 0.53 -15.52 -32.31
C VAL A 12 0.94 -14.86 -31.00
N VAL A 13 1.33 -15.68 -30.03
CA VAL A 13 1.74 -15.21 -28.71
C VAL A 13 3.17 -14.69 -28.82
N LEU A 14 3.33 -13.36 -28.72
CA LEU A 14 4.64 -12.72 -28.80
C LEU A 14 5.49 -13.11 -27.60
N VAL A 15 6.67 -13.66 -27.85
CA VAL A 15 7.68 -13.93 -26.83
C VAL A 15 8.62 -12.74 -26.76
N ARG A 16 8.74 -12.14 -25.59
CA ARG A 16 9.64 -11.01 -25.31
C ARG A 16 10.63 -11.36 -24.21
N ASP A 17 11.77 -10.68 -24.22
CA ASP A 17 12.66 -10.64 -23.07
C ASP A 17 12.02 -9.79 -21.95
N PRO A 18 12.31 -10.07 -20.67
CA PRO A 18 11.72 -9.35 -19.56
C PRO A 18 12.11 -7.86 -19.61
N GLU A 19 11.14 -7.00 -19.32
CA GLU A 19 11.40 -5.56 -19.14
C GLU A 19 12.19 -5.30 -17.85
N ASP A 20 12.73 -4.10 -17.69
CA ASP A 20 13.59 -3.73 -16.56
C ASP A 20 12.90 -3.99 -15.21
N ASP A 21 11.62 -3.63 -15.07
CA ASP A 21 10.84 -3.86 -13.85
C ASP A 21 10.65 -5.34 -13.55
N GLU A 22 10.29 -6.14 -14.56
CA GLU A 22 10.14 -7.60 -14.45
C GLU A 22 11.48 -8.24 -14.05
N SER A 23 12.59 -7.80 -14.67
CA SER A 23 13.93 -8.29 -14.39
C SER A 23 14.40 -7.95 -12.97
N TYR A 24 14.06 -6.76 -12.48
CA TYR A 24 14.37 -6.33 -11.11
C TYR A 24 13.68 -7.25 -10.10
N VAL A 25 12.38 -7.48 -10.28
CA VAL A 25 11.59 -8.30 -9.35
C VAL A 25 12.04 -9.77 -9.36
N ILE A 26 12.39 -10.31 -10.54
CA ILE A 26 13.02 -11.63 -10.67
C ILE A 26 14.32 -11.69 -9.86
N SER A 27 15.22 -10.72 -10.07
CA SER A 27 16.53 -10.70 -9.40
C SER A 27 16.43 -10.52 -7.89
N ALA A 28 15.45 -9.72 -7.43
CA ALA A 28 15.21 -9.46 -6.01
C ALA A 28 14.76 -10.73 -5.27
N TYR A 29 13.88 -11.53 -5.88
CA TYR A 29 13.45 -12.79 -5.28
C TYR A 29 14.57 -13.84 -5.30
N GLU A 30 15.30 -13.98 -6.42
CA GLU A 30 16.43 -14.92 -6.51
C GLU A 30 17.52 -14.59 -5.47
N GLY A 31 17.90 -13.32 -5.36
CA GLY A 31 18.86 -12.89 -4.33
C GLY A 31 18.36 -13.17 -2.91
N HIS A 32 17.04 -13.15 -2.68
CA HIS A 32 16.48 -13.56 -1.40
C HIS A 32 16.48 -15.09 -1.21
N ALA A 33 16.16 -15.84 -2.25
CA ALA A 33 16.14 -17.30 -2.25
C ALA A 33 17.52 -17.88 -1.95
N ASP A 34 18.59 -17.28 -2.49
CA ASP A 34 19.99 -17.67 -2.24
C ASP A 34 20.36 -17.63 -0.75
N HIS A 35 19.77 -16.70 0.01
CA HIS A 35 20.07 -16.49 1.43
C HIS A 35 19.07 -17.17 2.37
N CYS A 36 17.89 -17.56 1.87
CA CYS A 36 16.79 -18.01 2.70
C CYS A 36 16.40 -19.45 2.38
N THR A 37 16.75 -20.38 3.27
CA THR A 37 16.46 -21.83 3.10
C THR A 37 14.96 -22.15 2.96
N ARG A 38 14.08 -21.32 3.50
CA ARG A 38 12.62 -21.49 3.39
C ARG A 38 12.05 -21.02 2.07
N CYS A 39 12.76 -20.12 1.41
CA CYS A 39 12.31 -19.43 0.21
C CYS A 39 13.18 -19.82 -1.01
N ALA A 40 14.20 -20.66 -0.82
CA ALA A 40 14.98 -21.33 -1.86
C ALA A 40 14.12 -22.24 -2.74
N ASP A 41 13.29 -23.09 -2.10
CA ASP A 41 12.40 -24.04 -2.78
C ASP A 41 10.92 -23.75 -2.41
N PRO A 42 10.23 -22.87 -3.14
CA PRO A 42 8.83 -22.55 -2.86
C PRO A 42 7.87 -23.71 -3.17
N MET A 43 8.25 -24.65 -4.04
CA MET A 43 7.44 -25.83 -4.35
C MET A 43 7.38 -26.81 -3.17
N THR A 44 8.49 -27.05 -2.47
CA THR A 44 8.50 -27.92 -1.28
C THR A 44 7.68 -27.29 -0.17
N ALA A 45 7.75 -25.96 -0.02
CA ALA A 45 6.90 -25.22 0.92
C ALA A 45 5.40 -25.40 0.60
N TYR A 46 5.01 -25.45 -0.68
CA TYR A 46 3.63 -25.74 -1.09
C TYR A 46 3.21 -27.17 -0.72
N GLU A 47 4.04 -28.18 -1.00
CA GLU A 47 3.79 -29.59 -0.67
C GLU A 47 3.62 -29.81 0.84
N GLU A 48 4.48 -29.17 1.64
CA GLU A 48 4.43 -29.18 3.10
C GLU A 48 3.28 -28.31 3.68
N LYS A 49 2.50 -27.63 2.81
CA LYS A 49 1.46 -26.65 3.19
C LYS A 49 1.98 -25.55 4.12
N ARG A 50 3.26 -25.22 3.99
CA ARG A 50 3.95 -24.21 4.77
C ARG A 50 3.88 -22.85 4.07
N SER A 51 3.83 -21.79 4.85
CA SER A 51 3.94 -20.42 4.31
C SER A 51 5.39 -20.01 4.08
N LEU A 52 5.59 -19.15 3.07
CA LEU A 52 6.86 -18.50 2.81
C LEU A 52 7.27 -17.60 4.00
N CYS A 53 8.56 -17.30 4.05
CA CYS A 53 9.13 -16.30 4.94
C CYS A 53 8.42 -14.94 4.76
N LYS A 54 8.31 -14.10 5.81
CA LYS A 54 7.60 -12.80 5.72
C LYS A 54 8.12 -11.89 4.59
N ARG A 55 9.44 -11.86 4.39
CA ARG A 55 10.09 -11.13 3.29
C ARG A 55 9.84 -11.78 1.93
N GLY A 56 10.01 -13.10 1.83
CA GLY A 56 9.69 -13.84 0.60
C GLY A 56 8.23 -13.73 0.19
N ALA A 57 7.30 -13.62 1.14
CA ALA A 57 5.89 -13.34 0.86
C ALA A 57 5.68 -11.91 0.31
N GLN A 58 6.50 -10.93 0.70
CA GLN A 58 6.49 -9.59 0.09
C GLN A 58 7.03 -9.65 -1.34
N TYR A 59 8.21 -10.22 -1.55
CA TYR A 59 8.78 -10.38 -2.89
C TYR A 59 7.87 -11.20 -3.81
N ALA A 60 7.19 -12.22 -3.29
CA ALA A 60 6.23 -12.99 -4.07
C ALA A 60 5.03 -12.15 -4.51
N ARG A 61 4.58 -11.18 -3.68
CA ARG A 61 3.53 -10.23 -4.09
C ARG A 61 4.02 -9.34 -5.22
N ASP A 62 5.24 -8.82 -5.08
CA ASP A 62 5.85 -7.97 -6.10
C ASP A 62 5.95 -8.76 -7.42
N VAL A 63 6.39 -10.04 -7.38
CA VAL A 63 6.42 -10.92 -8.56
C VAL A 63 5.03 -11.07 -9.19
N THR A 64 3.98 -11.30 -8.38
CA THR A 64 2.62 -11.48 -8.91
C THR A 64 1.99 -10.22 -9.50
N GLU A 65 2.53 -9.04 -9.18
CA GLU A 65 2.08 -7.77 -9.74
C GLU A 65 2.51 -7.63 -11.22
N TYR A 66 3.69 -8.15 -11.57
CA TYR A 66 4.24 -8.04 -12.92
C TYR A 66 4.10 -9.32 -13.75
N LEU A 67 4.22 -10.50 -13.11
CA LEU A 67 4.28 -11.79 -13.78
C LEU A 67 3.15 -12.72 -13.32
N ARG A 68 2.52 -13.38 -14.27
CA ARG A 68 1.49 -14.38 -14.01
C ARG A 68 1.76 -15.67 -14.77
N SER A 69 1.80 -16.78 -14.06
CA SER A 69 1.83 -18.12 -14.65
C SER A 69 0.43 -18.57 -15.05
N LYS A 70 0.31 -19.15 -16.25
CA LYS A 70 -0.88 -19.86 -16.71
C LYS A 70 -0.45 -21.04 -17.59
N ASN A 71 -0.84 -22.24 -17.20
CA ASN A 71 -0.45 -23.51 -17.80
C ASN A 71 1.08 -23.68 -17.89
N GLY A 72 1.81 -23.28 -16.85
CA GLY A 72 3.29 -23.33 -16.82
C GLY A 72 4.00 -22.35 -17.75
N LYS A 73 3.25 -21.50 -18.48
CA LYS A 73 3.80 -20.39 -19.26
C LYS A 73 3.69 -19.09 -18.47
N ILE A 74 4.70 -18.23 -18.60
CA ILE A 74 4.78 -16.98 -17.85
C ILE A 74 4.36 -15.83 -18.76
N TYR A 75 3.33 -15.11 -18.33
CA TYR A 75 2.76 -13.96 -19.03
C TYR A 75 3.04 -12.68 -18.25
N SER A 76 3.19 -11.57 -18.97
CA SER A 76 3.22 -10.25 -18.33
C SER A 76 1.81 -9.81 -17.94
N VAL A 77 1.64 -9.36 -16.70
CA VAL A 77 0.36 -8.82 -16.20
C VAL A 77 0.05 -7.48 -16.86
N VAL A 78 1.05 -6.63 -17.04
CA VAL A 78 0.91 -5.29 -17.64
C VAL A 78 0.36 -5.38 -19.07
N ASP A 79 0.84 -6.34 -19.84
CA ASP A 79 0.34 -6.56 -21.20
C ASP A 79 -1.04 -7.24 -21.19
N LEU A 80 -1.30 -8.14 -20.24
CA LEU A 80 -2.60 -8.78 -20.09
C LEU A 80 -3.71 -7.75 -19.83
N GLU A 81 -3.45 -6.73 -19.00
CA GLU A 81 -4.37 -5.60 -18.77
C GLU A 81 -4.64 -4.79 -20.03
N ARG A 82 -3.67 -4.75 -20.96
CA ARG A 82 -3.79 -4.11 -22.28
C ARG A 82 -4.40 -5.03 -23.35
N ASN A 83 -5.00 -6.16 -22.95
CA ASN A 83 -5.52 -7.22 -23.82
C ASN A 83 -4.47 -7.85 -24.75
N ARG A 84 -3.18 -7.81 -24.37
CA ARG A 84 -2.09 -8.47 -25.09
C ARG A 84 -1.53 -9.60 -24.25
N SER A 85 -1.66 -10.85 -24.70
CA SER A 85 -0.99 -11.97 -24.06
C SER A 85 0.45 -12.05 -24.56
N THR A 86 1.40 -11.41 -23.86
CA THR A 86 2.83 -11.54 -24.14
C THR A 86 3.45 -12.57 -23.20
N LEU A 87 4.28 -13.45 -23.77
CA LEU A 87 5.06 -14.41 -23.01
C LEU A 87 6.39 -13.79 -22.63
N VAL A 88 6.72 -13.86 -21.35
CA VAL A 88 7.98 -13.38 -20.82
C VAL A 88 8.96 -14.53 -20.73
N ARG A 89 10.11 -14.39 -21.38
CA ARG A 89 11.19 -15.36 -21.31
C ARG A 89 12.00 -15.16 -20.03
N VAL A 90 11.55 -15.75 -18.94
CA VAL A 90 12.34 -15.77 -17.69
C VAL A 90 13.61 -16.59 -17.90
N PRO A 91 14.81 -16.10 -17.51
CA PRO A 91 16.06 -16.86 -17.63
C PRO A 91 16.01 -18.22 -16.93
N LEU A 92 16.72 -19.21 -17.49
CA LEU A 92 16.81 -20.57 -16.92
C LEU A 92 17.54 -20.63 -15.58
N ARG A 93 18.37 -19.62 -15.29
CA ARG A 93 19.15 -19.53 -14.04
C ARG A 93 18.28 -19.19 -12.84
N CYS A 94 17.14 -18.56 -13.07
CA CYS A 94 16.20 -18.12 -12.03
C CYS A 94 15.22 -19.26 -11.71
N VAL A 95 15.70 -20.26 -10.97
CA VAL A 95 14.94 -21.46 -10.66
C VAL A 95 13.88 -21.18 -9.59
N ALA A 96 14.22 -20.39 -8.58
CA ALA A 96 13.35 -20.12 -7.45
C ALA A 96 12.07 -19.37 -7.88
N VAL A 97 12.20 -18.37 -8.77
CA VAL A 97 11.06 -17.62 -9.31
C VAL A 97 10.15 -18.50 -10.16
N ARG A 98 10.71 -19.38 -11.00
CA ARG A 98 9.92 -20.30 -11.81
C ARG A 98 9.11 -21.27 -10.95
N GLN A 99 9.77 -21.84 -9.93
CA GLN A 99 9.11 -22.68 -8.95
C GLN A 99 8.04 -21.91 -8.17
N LEU A 100 8.31 -20.65 -7.80
CA LEU A 100 7.35 -19.80 -7.10
C LEU A 100 6.09 -19.58 -7.94
N LEU A 101 6.26 -19.20 -9.21
CA LEU A 101 5.14 -18.97 -10.13
C LEU A 101 4.31 -20.25 -10.34
N LEU A 102 4.95 -21.41 -10.44
CA LEU A 102 4.25 -22.71 -10.50
C LEU A 102 3.52 -23.02 -9.19
N ALA A 103 4.15 -22.78 -8.03
CA ALA A 103 3.53 -22.98 -6.73
C ALA A 103 2.29 -22.09 -6.56
N ILE A 104 2.35 -20.84 -7.03
CA ILE A 104 1.21 -19.90 -7.02
C ILE A 104 0.10 -20.39 -7.94
N GLU A 105 0.42 -20.91 -9.12
CA GLU A 105 -0.56 -21.52 -10.03
C GLU A 105 -1.28 -22.72 -9.37
N ASN A 106 -0.54 -23.51 -8.59
CA ASN A 106 -1.08 -24.63 -7.81
C ASN A 106 -1.87 -24.19 -6.55
N GLY A 107 -1.90 -22.88 -6.24
CA GLY A 107 -2.68 -22.32 -5.14
C GLY A 107 -1.88 -22.01 -3.87
N LEU A 108 -0.57 -21.80 -3.97
CA LEU A 108 0.21 -21.23 -2.86
C LEU A 108 -0.36 -19.85 -2.50
N ARG A 109 -0.80 -19.71 -1.24
CA ARG A 109 -1.42 -18.47 -0.75
C ARG A 109 -0.37 -17.41 -0.50
N VAL A 110 -0.16 -16.56 -1.49
CA VAL A 110 0.52 -15.28 -1.32
C VAL A 110 -0.56 -14.26 -1.01
N ASN A 111 -0.81 -13.98 0.28
CA ASN A 111 -1.87 -13.07 0.71
C ASN A 111 -1.79 -11.77 -0.11
N THR A 112 -2.67 -11.54 -1.08
CA THR A 112 -2.68 -10.29 -1.86
C THR A 112 -3.16 -9.15 -0.97
N LYS A 113 -2.83 -7.91 -1.36
CA LYS A 113 -3.14 -6.70 -0.57
C LYS A 113 -4.64 -6.64 -0.21
N GLU A 114 -5.52 -7.11 -1.09
CA GLU A 114 -6.97 -7.19 -0.87
C GLU A 114 -7.35 -8.16 0.26
N GLU A 115 -6.74 -9.35 0.35
CA GLU A 115 -7.04 -10.32 1.41
C GLU A 115 -6.62 -9.82 2.81
N VAL A 116 -5.55 -9.02 2.89
CA VAL A 116 -5.13 -8.41 4.16
C VAL A 116 -6.15 -7.36 4.61
N THR A 117 -6.62 -6.52 3.69
CA THR A 117 -7.62 -5.49 4.01
C THR A 117 -9.00 -6.06 4.36
N ALA A 118 -9.33 -7.27 3.89
CA ALA A 118 -10.59 -7.94 4.23
C ALA A 118 -10.56 -8.55 5.65
N ARG A 119 -9.39 -9.01 6.12
CA ARG A 119 -9.24 -9.65 7.44
C ARG A 119 -9.11 -8.65 8.60
N GLU A 120 -8.73 -7.40 8.31
CA GLU A 120 -8.41 -6.40 9.34
C GLU A 120 -9.40 -5.25 9.44
N ARG A 121 -10.58 -5.30 8.79
CA ARG A 121 -11.66 -4.37 9.15
C ARG A 121 -12.39 -4.94 10.37
N PRO A 122 -12.11 -4.51 11.61
CA PRO A 122 -13.02 -4.81 12.70
C PRO A 122 -14.38 -4.24 12.30
N ILE A 123 -15.39 -5.11 12.21
CA ILE A 123 -16.77 -4.68 12.07
C ILE A 123 -17.11 -4.02 13.41
N ILE A 124 -16.94 -2.71 13.50
CA ILE A 124 -17.38 -1.94 14.66
C ILE A 124 -18.90 -1.86 14.54
N SER A 125 -19.58 -2.81 15.15
CA SER A 125 -21.04 -2.77 15.34
C SER A 125 -21.33 -1.68 16.37
N HIS A 126 -21.63 -0.47 15.90
CA HIS A 126 -22.15 0.58 16.77
C HIS A 126 -23.60 0.23 17.10
N GLU A 127 -23.86 -0.35 18.28
CA GLU A 127 -25.20 -0.29 18.85
C GLU A 127 -25.57 1.20 19.04
N PRO A 128 -26.76 1.65 18.60
CA PRO A 128 -27.18 3.02 18.81
C PRO A 128 -27.34 3.25 20.32
N ALA A 129 -26.38 3.95 20.91
CA ALA A 129 -26.44 4.35 22.30
C ALA A 129 -27.70 5.21 22.54
N PRO A 130 -28.42 5.03 23.66
CA PRO A 130 -29.61 5.81 23.94
C PRO A 130 -29.24 7.30 24.03
N VAL A 131 -30.00 8.12 23.30
CA VAL A 131 -29.88 9.57 23.25
C VAL A 131 -29.87 10.12 24.69
N ARG A 132 -28.69 10.53 25.15
CA ARG A 132 -28.50 11.12 26.47
C ARG A 132 -29.12 12.51 26.43
N ARG A 133 -30.22 12.69 27.16
CA ARG A 133 -30.92 13.97 27.32
C ARG A 133 -29.90 15.03 27.74
N THR A 134 -29.73 16.05 26.90
CA THR A 134 -28.91 17.23 27.17
C THR A 134 -29.53 17.98 28.34
N THR A 135 -28.93 17.82 29.53
CA THR A 135 -29.08 18.82 30.58
C THR A 135 -28.09 19.93 30.24
N THR A 136 -28.63 21.12 29.95
CA THR A 136 -27.87 22.34 29.71
C THR A 136 -26.93 22.57 30.88
N GLN A 137 -25.64 22.31 30.69
CA GLN A 137 -24.59 22.69 31.63
C GLN A 137 -23.48 23.37 30.84
N GLU A 138 -23.20 24.58 31.27
CA GLU A 138 -22.44 25.63 30.62
C GLU A 138 -21.02 25.20 30.21
N ASP A 139 -20.56 25.74 29.08
CA ASP A 139 -19.23 25.54 28.52
C ASP A 139 -18.13 26.01 29.48
N VAL A 140 -17.64 25.09 30.32
CA VAL A 140 -16.38 25.27 31.05
C VAL A 140 -15.29 24.57 30.27
N ALA A 141 -14.55 25.36 29.49
CA ALA A 141 -13.33 24.92 28.78
C ALA A 141 -12.22 24.60 29.80
N CYS A 142 -12.26 23.41 30.40
CA CYS A 142 -11.17 22.84 31.18
C CYS A 142 -10.38 21.88 30.29
N THR A 143 -9.26 22.33 29.74
CA THR A 143 -8.27 21.45 29.12
C THR A 143 -7.53 20.69 30.23
N ALA A 144 -8.02 19.50 30.56
CA ALA A 144 -7.32 18.58 31.45
C ALA A 144 -6.14 17.95 30.70
N ILE A 145 -4.92 18.43 31.00
CA ILE A 145 -3.68 17.74 30.62
C ILE A 145 -3.58 16.53 31.54
N ILE A 146 -3.74 15.32 30.99
CA ILE A 146 -3.51 14.08 31.74
C ILE A 146 -1.99 13.87 31.80
N GLU A 147 -1.36 14.45 32.82
CA GLU A 147 0.02 14.14 33.15
C GLU A 147 0.08 12.71 33.72
N ARG A 148 0.86 11.85 33.06
CA ARG A 148 1.21 10.53 33.60
C ARG A 148 2.15 10.72 34.79
N GLU A 149 1.68 10.46 35.99
CA GLU A 149 2.55 10.34 37.15
C GLU A 149 2.32 9.06 37.97
N PRO A 150 3.39 8.53 38.61
CA PRO A 150 3.35 7.25 39.28
C PRO A 150 2.49 7.32 40.54
N ARG A 151 1.84 6.20 40.82
CA ARG A 151 0.96 5.97 41.98
C ARG A 151 1.62 6.39 43.30
N SER A 152 0.98 7.29 44.04
CA SER A 152 0.94 7.17 45.50
C SER A 152 -0.33 7.78 46.09
N LEU A 153 -0.94 7.03 47.01
CA LEU A 153 -2.23 7.27 47.64
C LEU A 153 -2.09 8.26 48.80
N ARG A 154 -2.22 9.58 48.61
CA ARG A 154 -2.64 10.51 49.69
C ARG A 154 -3.45 11.70 49.19
N ARG A 155 -4.51 11.98 49.95
CA ARG A 155 -5.57 13.00 49.85
C ARG A 155 -5.27 14.23 48.96
N HIS A 156 -6.11 14.40 47.94
CA HIS A 156 -6.19 15.56 47.04
C HIS A 156 -6.35 16.88 47.81
N ARG A 157 -5.41 17.82 47.62
CA ARG A 157 -5.65 19.26 47.78
C ARG A 157 -5.68 19.86 46.39
N VAL A 158 -6.81 20.46 46.00
CA VAL A 158 -6.95 21.15 44.71
C VAL A 158 -6.48 22.59 44.91
N ILE A 159 -5.38 22.97 44.27
CA ILE A 159 -4.92 24.36 44.21
C ILE A 159 -5.53 24.98 42.95
N VAL A 160 -6.51 25.87 43.12
CA VAL A 160 -7.13 26.61 42.01
C VAL A 160 -6.39 27.94 41.85
N TYR A 161 -5.71 28.13 40.72
CA TYR A 161 -5.19 29.46 40.34
C TYR A 161 -6.23 30.17 39.47
N THR A 162 -6.90 31.17 40.04
CA THR A 162 -7.71 32.14 39.30
C THR A 162 -6.78 33.05 38.50
N SER A 163 -6.55 32.70 37.24
CA SER A 163 -5.79 33.57 36.33
C SER A 163 -6.69 34.71 35.83
N PRO A 164 -6.29 35.98 35.97
CA PRO A 164 -7.07 37.09 35.42
C PRO A 164 -7.00 37.04 33.89
N ARG A 165 -8.17 37.00 33.25
CA ARG A 165 -8.32 37.32 31.83
C ARG A 165 -7.69 38.70 31.60
N SER A 166 -6.86 38.78 30.56
CA SER A 166 -6.18 39.99 30.08
C SER A 166 -4.84 40.30 30.76
N SER A 167 -3.79 39.66 30.25
CA SER A 167 -2.41 40.19 30.31
C SER A 167 -2.04 40.67 28.91
N PRO A 168 -1.77 41.97 28.67
CA PRO A 168 -1.48 42.53 27.33
C PRO A 168 -0.09 42.18 26.78
N SER A 169 0.58 41.16 27.32
CA SER A 169 2.03 40.91 27.14
C SER A 169 2.34 39.59 26.43
N ARG A 170 1.42 39.07 25.60
CA ARG A 170 1.73 38.02 24.61
C ARG A 170 1.42 38.59 23.23
N GLY A 171 2.48 38.85 22.47
CA GLY A 171 2.51 39.84 21.40
C GLY A 171 1.61 39.58 20.19
N SER A 172 1.12 40.68 19.63
CA SER A 172 0.37 40.83 18.38
C SER A 172 1.09 40.33 17.11
N LEU A 173 2.32 39.82 17.25
CA LEU A 173 3.14 39.33 16.15
C LEU A 173 2.55 38.07 15.49
N TYR A 174 1.94 37.19 16.28
CA TYR A 174 1.31 35.97 15.76
C TYR A 174 0.01 36.23 14.99
N GLU A 175 -0.78 37.23 15.40
CA GLU A 175 -2.01 37.60 14.68
C GLU A 175 -1.71 38.30 13.35
N ALA A 176 -0.69 39.17 13.32
CA ALA A 176 -0.24 39.82 12.09
C ALA A 176 0.30 38.79 11.07
N ASP A 177 1.10 37.83 11.53
CA ASP A 177 1.63 36.75 10.68
C ASP A 177 0.53 35.80 10.17
N ALA A 178 -0.51 35.56 10.98
CA ALA A 178 -1.66 34.78 10.55
C ALA A 178 -2.45 35.49 9.44
N ALA A 179 -2.67 36.80 9.58
CA ALA A 179 -3.36 37.61 8.57
C ALA A 179 -2.58 37.69 7.25
N ASP A 180 -1.26 37.89 7.31
CA ASP A 180 -0.41 37.95 6.11
C ASP A 180 -0.36 36.60 5.37
N ARG A 181 -0.42 35.49 6.10
CA ARG A 181 -0.49 34.14 5.51
C ARG A 181 -1.80 33.93 4.74
N ILE A 182 -2.92 34.39 5.29
CA ILE A 182 -4.25 34.31 4.65
C ILE A 182 -4.29 35.20 3.39
N ALA A 183 -3.70 36.41 3.46
CA ALA A 183 -3.65 37.33 2.32
C ALA A 183 -2.84 36.79 1.13
N ARG A 184 -1.73 36.08 1.38
CA ARG A 184 -0.91 35.45 0.33
C ARG A 184 -1.64 34.32 -0.39
N VAL A 185 -2.39 33.50 0.35
CA VAL A 185 -3.17 32.40 -0.23
C VAL A 185 -4.31 32.94 -1.10
N ASN A 186 -4.99 34.01 -0.66
CA ASN A 186 -6.08 34.61 -1.44
C ASN A 186 -5.62 35.37 -2.69
N ARG A 187 -4.34 35.77 -2.78
CA ARG A 187 -3.79 36.49 -3.95
C ARG A 187 -3.23 35.58 -5.05
N SER A 188 -3.15 34.26 -4.86
CA SER A 188 -2.70 33.37 -5.93
C SER A 188 -3.81 33.14 -6.96
N SER A 189 -4.10 34.14 -7.78
CA SER A 189 -4.72 33.91 -9.08
C SER A 189 -3.75 33.05 -9.88
N ARG A 190 -4.17 31.84 -10.25
CA ARG A 190 -3.46 30.96 -11.18
C ARG A 190 -3.34 31.71 -12.51
N ILE A 191 -2.21 32.38 -12.73
CA ILE A 191 -1.89 32.96 -14.04
C ILE A 191 -1.39 31.80 -14.91
N TYR A 192 -2.28 31.28 -15.77
CA TYR A 192 -1.92 30.41 -16.88
C TYR A 192 -1.11 31.24 -17.89
N ARG A 193 0.15 30.88 -18.13
CA ARG A 193 0.96 31.44 -19.22
C ARG A 193 1.01 30.42 -20.37
N PRO A 194 0.37 30.70 -21.52
CA PRO A 194 0.56 29.90 -22.72
C PRO A 194 2.01 30.05 -23.21
N SER A 195 2.69 28.92 -23.44
CA SER A 195 4.01 28.91 -24.06
C SER A 195 3.85 28.88 -25.58
N ASP A 196 3.85 30.04 -26.22
CA ASP A 196 3.98 30.14 -27.67
C ASP A 196 5.46 30.03 -28.04
N TYR A 197 5.90 28.85 -28.48
CA TYR A 197 7.16 28.70 -29.21
C TYR A 197 6.86 28.85 -30.71
N TYR A 198 7.43 29.90 -31.30
CA TYR A 198 7.35 30.22 -32.72
C TYR A 198 8.05 29.17 -33.59
N ARG A 199 7.52 29.02 -34.81
CA ARG A 199 7.95 28.14 -35.90
C ARG A 199 9.02 28.80 -36.76
#